data_AF-A0A1H8Y563-F1
#
_entry.id   AF-A0A1H8Y563-F1
#
_cell.length_a   1.000
_cell.length_b   1.000
_cell.length_c   1.000
_cell.angle_alpha   90.00
_cell.angle_beta   90.00
_cell.angle_gamma   90.00
#
_symmetry.space_group_name_H-M   'P 1'
#
loop_
_entity.id
_entity.type
_entity.pdbx_description
1 polymer ?
#
loop_
_entity_poly.entity_id
_entity_poly.type
_entity_poly.pdbx_seq_one_letter_code
_entity_poly.pdbx_strand_id
1 'polypeptide(L)'
;MPLSSSADAPAPARRQRWLSVLAKAPASRLTALWDGLGAVPAYTLLRRPETGLVMVKGRISGSGAPFAAGEMTATRAAVRLASGEVGIGYVGGRSARHAEIAAAIDALSQRSDWRDRLEAEIVAPLEAEADARRRTIAARAAATKVDFFTVAREAGS
;
A
#
# COMPACT_ATOMS: atom_id res chain seq x y z
N MET A 1 -11.54 -8.03 -25.12
CA MET A 1 -10.28 -8.02 -24.33
C MET A 1 -10.64 -8.46 -22.93
N PRO A 2 -10.27 -9.66 -22.46
CA PRO A 2 -10.56 -10.03 -21.08
C PRO A 2 -9.66 -9.19 -20.17
N LEU A 3 -10.25 -8.62 -19.11
CA LEU A 3 -9.51 -7.94 -18.06
C LEU A 3 -8.62 -8.99 -17.40
N SER A 4 -7.32 -8.91 -17.63
CA SER A 4 -6.35 -9.72 -16.90
C SER A 4 -6.50 -9.41 -15.42
N SER A 5 -6.91 -10.42 -14.65
CA SER A 5 -6.99 -10.33 -13.19
C SER A 5 -5.60 -9.97 -12.67
N SER A 6 -5.50 -8.94 -11.84
CA SER A 6 -4.25 -8.53 -11.19
C SER A 6 -3.60 -9.65 -10.35
N ALA A 7 -4.30 -10.76 -10.14
CA ALA A 7 -3.79 -11.98 -9.53
C ALA A 7 -2.69 -12.66 -10.37
N ASP A 8 -2.71 -12.54 -11.70
CA ASP A 8 -1.78 -13.23 -12.62
C ASP A 8 -0.55 -12.39 -13.01
N ALA A 9 -0.30 -11.28 -12.31
CA ALA A 9 0.87 -10.45 -12.55
C ALA A 9 2.19 -11.22 -12.28
N PRO A 10 3.28 -10.94 -13.03
CA PRO A 10 4.56 -11.58 -12.80
C PRO A 10 5.02 -11.36 -11.35
N ALA A 11 5.72 -12.34 -10.78
CA ALA A 11 6.00 -12.39 -9.34
C ALA A 11 6.56 -11.08 -8.73
N PRO A 12 7.50 -10.35 -9.38
CA PRO A 12 7.96 -9.06 -8.86
C PRO A 12 6.86 -7.99 -8.80
N ALA A 13 6.01 -7.89 -9.84
CA ALA A 13 4.94 -6.90 -9.92
C ALA A 13 3.84 -7.17 -8.88
N ARG A 14 3.48 -8.44 -8.69
CA ARG A 14 2.51 -8.85 -7.66
C ARG A 14 3.01 -8.51 -6.26
N ARG A 15 4.26 -8.86 -5.93
CA ARG A 15 4.86 -8.57 -4.62
C ARG A 15 4.92 -7.06 -4.36
N GLN A 16 5.28 -6.26 -5.38
CA GLN A 16 5.30 -4.81 -5.27
C GLN A 16 3.89 -4.23 -5.01
N ARG A 17 2.86 -4.72 -5.70
CA ARG A 17 1.45 -4.34 -5.44
C ARG A 17 1.08 -4.61 -3.99
N TRP A 18 1.35 -5.83 -3.51
CA TRP A 18 1.02 -6.24 -2.15
C TRP A 18 1.71 -5.35 -1.10
N LEU A 19 3.03 -5.17 -1.22
CA LEU A 19 3.78 -4.31 -0.30
C LEU A 19 3.25 -2.86 -0.31
N SER A 20 2.87 -2.33 -1.47
CA SER A 20 2.25 -1.00 -1.58
C SER A 20 0.90 -0.92 -0.87
N VAL A 21 0.04 -1.92 -1.02
CA VAL A 21 -1.27 -1.98 -0.33
C VAL A 21 -1.07 -2.08 1.18
N LEU A 22 -0.23 -3.01 1.63
CA LEU A 22 0.05 -3.23 3.05
C LEU A 22 0.64 -1.98 3.71
N ALA A 23 1.58 -1.29 3.06
CA ALA A 23 2.20 -0.08 3.61
C ALA A 23 1.24 1.11 3.75
N LYS A 24 0.18 1.17 2.93
CA LYS A 24 -0.83 2.24 2.94
C LYS A 24 -2.09 1.90 3.73
N ALA A 25 -2.23 0.64 4.15
CA ALA A 25 -3.39 0.18 4.89
C ALA A 25 -3.49 0.90 6.26
N PRO A 26 -4.70 1.22 6.74
CA PRO A 26 -4.87 1.63 8.14
C PRO A 26 -4.39 0.51 9.07
N ALA A 27 -3.48 0.83 10.00
CA ALA A 27 -2.83 -0.18 10.84
C ALA A 27 -3.82 -1.05 11.63
N SER A 28 -4.87 -0.43 12.19
CA SER A 28 -5.93 -1.15 12.92
C SER A 28 -6.71 -2.10 12.02
N ARG A 29 -7.01 -1.69 10.79
CA ARG A 29 -7.72 -2.52 9.82
C ARG A 29 -6.90 -3.71 9.37
N LEU A 30 -5.61 -3.49 9.07
CA LEU A 30 -4.70 -4.58 8.72
C LEU A 30 -4.56 -5.57 9.89
N THR A 31 -4.46 -5.06 11.12
CA THR A 31 -4.39 -5.91 12.33
C THR A 31 -5.64 -6.76 12.48
N ALA A 32 -6.83 -6.18 12.32
CA ALA A 32 -8.09 -6.92 12.41
C ALA A 32 -8.21 -8.02 11.33
N LEU A 33 -7.80 -7.74 10.09
CA LEU A 33 -7.80 -8.74 9.02
C LEU A 33 -6.78 -9.86 9.28
N TRP A 34 -5.59 -9.49 9.74
CA TRP A 34 -4.54 -10.44 10.10
C TRP A 34 -4.97 -11.36 11.24
N ASP A 35 -5.50 -10.81 12.32
CA ASP A 35 -5.97 -11.61 13.46
C ASP A 35 -7.18 -12.48 13.06
N GLY A 36 -8.00 -12.02 12.11
CA GLY A 36 -9.12 -12.77 11.53
C GLY A 36 -8.74 -13.97 10.66
N LEU A 37 -7.50 -14.05 10.16
CA LEU A 37 -7.01 -15.23 9.43
C LEU A 37 -6.90 -16.49 10.34
N GLY A 38 -6.87 -16.30 11.65
CA GLY A 38 -6.63 -17.38 12.60
C GLY A 38 -5.17 -17.85 12.58
N ALA A 39 -4.97 -19.16 12.70
CA ALA A 39 -3.62 -19.71 12.79
C ALA A 39 -2.83 -19.54 11.49
N VAL A 40 -1.71 -18.82 11.59
CA VAL A 40 -0.71 -18.66 10.53
C VAL A 40 0.57 -19.42 10.87
N PRO A 41 1.37 -19.83 9.87
CA PRO A 41 2.68 -20.44 10.10
C PRO A 41 3.56 -19.59 11.01
N ALA A 42 4.26 -20.23 11.94
CA ALA A 42 5.19 -19.55 12.81
C ALA A 42 6.33 -18.90 12.00
N TYR A 43 6.74 -17.72 12.43
CA TYR A 43 7.86 -16.99 11.87
C TYR A 43 8.77 -16.45 12.99
N THR A 44 10.01 -16.16 12.62
CA THR A 44 11.00 -15.54 13.48
C THR A 44 11.34 -14.16 12.97
N LEU A 45 11.65 -13.22 13.87
CA LEU A 45 12.09 -11.88 13.51
C LEU A 45 13.58 -11.91 13.13
N LEU A 46 13.88 -11.69 11.85
CA LEU A 46 15.25 -11.41 11.39
C LEU A 46 15.67 -9.99 11.77
N ARG A 47 14.69 -9.08 11.74
CA ARG A 47 14.82 -7.70 12.21
C ARG A 47 13.56 -7.36 13.00
N ARG A 48 13.73 -7.11 14.29
CA ARG A 48 12.65 -6.55 15.12
C ARG A 48 12.19 -5.21 14.53
N PRO A 49 10.92 -4.83 14.67
CA PRO A 49 10.44 -3.56 14.18
C PRO A 49 11.27 -2.39 14.71
N GLU A 50 11.83 -1.60 13.80
CA GLU A 50 12.73 -0.50 14.09
C GLU A 50 12.18 0.77 13.44
N THR A 51 11.91 1.79 14.25
CA THR A 51 11.43 3.09 13.76
C THR A 51 12.60 4.04 13.57
N GLY A 52 12.70 4.60 12.37
CA GLY A 52 13.69 5.60 12.02
C GLY A 52 13.08 6.70 11.15
N LEU A 53 13.96 7.43 10.47
CA LEU A 53 13.59 8.53 9.58
C LEU A 53 13.96 8.19 8.14
N VAL A 54 13.11 8.63 7.21
CA VAL A 54 13.39 8.62 5.77
C VAL A 54 13.36 10.03 5.23
N MET A 55 14.33 10.36 4.39
CA MET A 55 14.38 11.63 3.68
C MET A 55 13.33 11.67 2.58
N VAL A 56 12.36 12.59 2.69
CA VAL A 56 11.38 12.86 1.65
C VAL A 56 12.05 13.79 0.63
N LYS A 57 12.05 13.38 -0.64
CA LYS A 57 12.61 14.18 -1.73
C LYS A 57 11.49 14.75 -2.59
N GLY A 58 11.44 16.08 -2.71
CA GLY A 58 10.62 16.80 -3.66
C GLY A 58 11.33 17.00 -5.00
N ARG A 59 10.62 17.51 -6.00
CA ARG A 59 11.20 17.95 -7.29
C ARG A 59 10.79 19.40 -7.56
N ILE A 60 11.75 20.25 -7.94
CA ILE A 60 11.51 21.66 -8.28
C ILE A 60 10.43 21.73 -9.37
N SER A 61 9.38 22.52 -9.16
CA SER A 61 8.25 22.67 -10.10
C SER A 61 7.63 21.34 -10.55
N GLY A 62 7.69 20.29 -9.72
CA GLY A 62 7.09 18.97 -9.97
C GLY A 62 7.94 18.00 -10.81
N SER A 63 8.79 18.48 -11.71
CA SER A 63 9.59 17.64 -12.61
C SER A 63 11.09 17.94 -12.64
N GLY A 64 11.52 19.08 -12.09
CA GLY A 64 12.92 19.54 -12.05
C GLY A 64 13.81 18.78 -11.06
N ALA A 65 14.95 19.36 -10.68
CA ALA A 65 15.94 18.71 -9.84
C ALA A 65 15.37 18.26 -8.47
N PRO A 66 15.86 17.14 -7.90
CA PRO A 66 15.43 16.68 -6.59
C PRO A 66 15.97 17.61 -5.48
N PHE A 67 15.18 17.82 -4.42
CA PHE A 67 15.61 18.54 -3.22
C PHE A 67 15.06 17.86 -1.95
N ALA A 68 15.68 18.10 -0.79
CA ALA A 68 15.20 17.59 0.49
C ALA A 68 13.94 18.34 0.92
N ALA A 69 12.80 17.64 0.99
CA ALA A 69 11.50 18.19 1.36
C ALA A 69 11.12 17.91 2.82
N GLY A 70 12.06 17.37 3.61
CA GLY A 70 11.90 17.04 5.02
C GLY A 70 12.05 15.54 5.29
N GLU A 71 11.68 15.12 6.48
CA GLU A 71 11.79 13.74 6.94
C GLU A 71 10.42 13.17 7.33
N MET A 72 10.25 11.87 7.14
CA MET A 72 9.09 11.13 7.58
C MET A 72 9.55 9.98 8.47
N THR A 73 8.83 9.70 9.56
CA THR A 73 9.06 8.47 10.32
C THR A 73 8.67 7.24 9.50
N ALA A 74 9.48 6.20 9.53
CA ALA A 74 9.14 4.91 8.97
C ALA A 74 9.56 3.78 9.92
N THR A 75 8.77 2.72 9.96
CA THR A 75 9.08 1.50 10.70
C THR A 75 9.37 0.37 9.73
N ARG A 76 10.50 -0.32 9.95
CA ARG A 76 10.92 -1.47 9.15
C ARG A 76 10.99 -2.74 9.99
N ALA A 77 10.61 -3.87 9.43
CA ALA A 77 10.73 -5.19 10.04
C ALA A 77 11.11 -6.24 8.98
N ALA A 78 11.69 -7.35 9.42
CA ALA A 78 11.92 -8.50 8.55
C ALA A 78 11.70 -9.80 9.32
N VAL A 79 11.07 -10.77 8.68
CA VAL A 79 10.74 -12.06 9.26
C VAL A 79 11.23 -13.19 8.37
N ARG A 80 11.34 -14.38 8.96
CA ARG A 80 11.57 -15.63 8.24
C ARG A 80 10.61 -16.71 8.73
N LEU A 81 9.88 -17.32 7.82
CA LEU A 81 9.06 -18.51 8.11
C LEU A 81 9.96 -19.72 8.40
N ALA A 82 9.43 -20.73 9.10
CA ALA A 82 10.15 -21.99 9.30
C ALA A 82 10.53 -22.68 7.96
N SER A 83 9.73 -22.48 6.92
CA SER A 83 9.97 -22.96 5.55
C SER A 83 11.06 -22.18 4.79
N GLY A 84 11.55 -21.06 5.34
CA GLY A 84 12.71 -20.33 4.83
C GLY A 84 12.39 -19.04 4.08
N GLU A 85 11.13 -18.79 3.71
CA GLU A 85 10.75 -17.55 3.03
C GLU A 85 10.98 -16.33 3.92
N VAL A 86 11.57 -15.29 3.34
CA VAL A 86 11.89 -14.03 4.01
C VAL A 86 10.94 -12.95 3.54
N GLY A 87 10.27 -12.33 4.50
CA GLY A 87 9.37 -11.21 4.27
C GLY A 87 9.89 -9.91 4.86
N ILE A 88 9.55 -8.80 4.21
CA ILE A 88 9.90 -7.46 4.63
C ILE A 88 8.66 -6.60 4.85
N GLY A 89 8.71 -5.75 5.87
CA GLY A 89 7.69 -4.76 6.15
C GLY A 89 8.33 -3.39 6.22
N TYR A 90 7.82 -2.44 5.45
CA TYR A 90 8.27 -1.05 5.47
C TYR A 90 7.04 -0.14 5.41
N VAL A 91 6.74 0.53 6.53
CA VAL A 91 5.50 1.29 6.69
C VAL A 91 5.81 2.70 7.19
N GLY A 92 5.01 3.67 6.75
CA GLY A 92 5.08 5.03 7.28
C GLY A 92 4.60 5.08 8.73
N GLY A 93 5.17 5.99 9.52
CA GLY A 93 4.83 6.15 10.92
C GLY A 93 5.74 5.34 11.86
N ARG A 94 5.17 4.90 12.97
CA ARG A 94 5.90 4.33 14.13
C ARG A 94 5.31 2.99 14.61
N SER A 95 4.43 2.38 13.80
CA SER A 95 3.68 1.20 14.22
C SER A 95 4.51 -0.07 14.03
N ALA A 96 5.06 -0.59 15.13
CA ALA A 96 5.80 -1.84 15.16
C ALA A 96 4.96 -3.03 14.66
N ARG A 97 3.72 -3.14 15.16
CA ARG A 97 2.78 -4.21 14.79
C ARG A 97 2.45 -4.19 13.29
N HIS A 98 2.25 -3.01 12.71
CA HIS A 98 1.98 -2.88 11.27
C HIS A 98 3.17 -3.33 10.43
N ALA A 99 4.39 -2.89 10.78
CA ALA A 99 5.59 -3.31 10.08
C ALA A 99 5.79 -4.84 10.17
N GLU A 100 5.57 -5.43 11.34
CA GLU A 100 5.69 -6.87 11.54
C GLU A 100 4.65 -7.67 10.73
N ILE A 101 3.37 -7.30 10.80
CA ILE A 101 2.31 -7.97 10.03
C ILE A 101 2.60 -7.86 8.53
N ALA A 102 3.02 -6.69 8.04
CA ALA A 102 3.37 -6.52 6.63
C ALA A 102 4.51 -7.46 6.22
N ALA A 103 5.53 -7.62 7.07
CA ALA A 103 6.62 -8.57 6.84
C ALA A 103 6.13 -10.03 6.84
N ALA A 104 5.25 -10.41 7.77
CA ALA A 104 4.68 -11.76 7.84
C ALA A 104 3.85 -12.09 6.59
N ILE A 105 3.00 -11.17 6.14
CA ILE A 105 2.20 -11.34 4.92
C ILE A 105 3.11 -11.43 3.70
N ASP A 106 4.15 -10.59 3.59
CA ASP A 106 5.11 -10.66 2.48
C ASP A 106 5.84 -12.01 2.43
N ALA A 107 6.21 -12.58 3.59
CA ALA A 107 6.79 -13.92 3.66
C ALA A 107 5.79 -14.99 3.19
N LEU A 108 4.56 -14.96 3.72
CA LEU A 108 3.52 -15.93 3.38
C LEU A 108 3.10 -15.85 1.90
N SER A 109 3.07 -14.66 1.30
CA SER A 109 2.71 -14.43 -0.11
C SER A 109 3.62 -15.18 -1.11
N GLN A 110 4.82 -15.57 -0.66
CA GLN A 110 5.78 -16.31 -1.46
C GLN A 110 5.41 -17.80 -1.57
N ARG A 111 4.57 -18.31 -0.66
CA ARG A 111 4.06 -19.68 -0.70
C ARG A 111 2.75 -19.79 -1.50
N SER A 112 2.66 -20.76 -2.40
CA SER A 112 1.48 -20.95 -3.25
C SER A 112 0.21 -21.26 -2.48
N ASP A 113 0.30 -22.01 -1.39
CA ASP A 113 -0.84 -22.40 -0.55
C ASP A 113 -1.46 -21.24 0.25
N TRP A 114 -0.77 -20.10 0.36
CA TRP A 114 -1.26 -18.89 1.04
C TRP A 114 -1.66 -17.76 0.11
N ARG A 115 -1.21 -17.79 -1.15
CA ARG A 115 -1.39 -16.67 -2.10
C ARG A 115 -2.85 -16.27 -2.27
N ASP A 116 -3.70 -17.21 -2.69
CA ASP A 116 -5.09 -16.88 -3.03
C ASP A 116 -5.88 -16.44 -1.80
N ARG A 117 -5.59 -17.07 -0.66
CA ARG A 117 -6.21 -16.73 0.63
C ARG A 117 -5.87 -15.31 1.07
N LEU A 118 -4.59 -14.94 1.04
CA LEU A 118 -4.13 -13.60 1.42
C LEU A 118 -4.63 -12.53 0.44
N GLU A 119 -4.72 -12.86 -0.85
CA GLU A 119 -5.31 -11.97 -1.85
C GLU A 119 -6.77 -11.68 -1.50
N ALA A 120 -7.57 -12.74 -1.28
CA ALA A 120 -9.00 -12.63 -1.04
C ALA A 120 -9.35 -12.00 0.32
N GLU A 121 -8.64 -12.38 1.39
CA GLU A 121 -8.99 -12.01 2.76
C GLU A 121 -8.29 -10.74 3.25
N ILE A 122 -7.16 -10.34 2.64
CA ILE A 122 -6.39 -9.16 3.08
C ILE A 122 -6.23 -8.13 1.97
N VAL A 123 -5.58 -8.50 0.87
CA VAL A 123 -5.09 -7.50 -0.11
C VAL A 123 -6.24 -6.86 -0.87
N ALA A 124 -7.14 -7.66 -1.45
CA ALA A 124 -8.26 -7.15 -2.22
C ALA A 124 -9.23 -6.30 -1.38
N PRO A 125 -9.61 -6.68 -0.13
CA PRO A 125 -10.39 -5.82 0.74
C PRO A 125 -9.73 -4.46 1.03
N LEU A 126 -8.43 -4.46 1.38
CA LEU A 126 -7.71 -3.23 1.69
C LEU A 126 -7.58 -2.31 0.47
N GLU A 127 -7.37 -2.88 -0.72
CA GLU A 127 -7.30 -2.13 -1.97
C GLU A 127 -8.66 -1.54 -2.33
N ALA A 128 -9.75 -2.31 -2.25
CA ALA A 128 -11.11 -1.83 -2.50
C ALA A 128 -11.49 -0.68 -1.55
N GLU A 129 -11.16 -0.80 -0.26
CA GLU A 129 -11.35 0.25 0.73
C GLU A 129 -10.52 1.51 0.40
N ALA A 130 -9.27 1.35 -0.02
CA ALA A 130 -8.42 2.46 -0.44
C ALA A 130 -9.00 3.17 -1.67
N ASP A 131 -9.53 2.43 -2.64
CA ASP A 131 -10.15 2.97 -3.85
C ASP A 131 -11.43 3.71 -3.56
N ALA A 132 -12.27 3.20 -2.65
CA ALA A 132 -13.45 3.90 -2.18
C ALA A 132 -13.10 5.23 -1.49
N ARG A 133 -12.06 5.24 -0.63
CA ARG A 133 -11.55 6.47 -0.01
C ARG A 133 -11.04 7.47 -1.05
N ARG A 134 -10.23 7.01 -2.02
CA ARG A 134 -9.72 7.85 -3.11
C ARG A 134 -10.85 8.49 -3.93
N ARG A 135 -11.85 7.70 -4.34
CA ARG A 135 -13.02 8.19 -5.08
C ARG A 135 -13.81 9.23 -4.28
N THR A 136 -13.99 9.00 -2.99
CA THR A 136 -14.70 9.95 -2.10
C THR A 136 -13.96 11.28 -2.00
N ILE A 137 -12.63 11.26 -1.82
CA ILE A 137 -11.81 12.47 -1.76
C ILE A 137 -11.84 13.22 -3.10
N ALA A 138 -11.70 12.50 -4.22
CA ALA A 138 -11.74 13.07 -5.55
C ALA A 138 -13.10 13.74 -5.85
N ALA A 139 -14.22 13.10 -5.50
CA ALA A 139 -15.55 13.67 -5.67
C ALA A 139 -15.75 14.96 -4.86
N ARG A 140 -15.25 15.00 -3.62
CA ARG A 140 -15.29 16.22 -2.79
C ARG A 140 -14.47 17.36 -3.39
N ALA A 141 -13.28 17.07 -3.92
CA ALA A 141 -12.44 18.07 -4.56
C ALA A 141 -13.03 18.56 -5.90
N ALA A 142 -13.68 17.68 -6.66
CA ALA A 142 -14.36 18.04 -7.91
C ALA A 142 -15.53 19.01 -7.66
N ALA A 143 -16.23 18.89 -6.53
CA ALA A 143 -17.29 19.82 -6.14
C ALA A 143 -16.78 21.26 -5.89
N THR A 144 -15.47 21.46 -5.69
CA THR A 144 -14.85 22.79 -5.55
C THR A 144 -14.15 23.28 -6.82
N LYS A 145 -14.30 22.56 -7.95
CA LYS A 145 -13.70 22.95 -9.21
C LYS A 145 -14.44 24.14 -9.80
N VAL A 146 -13.70 25.19 -10.15
CA VAL A 146 -14.23 26.34 -10.90
C VAL A 146 -14.05 26.07 -12.40
N ASP A 147 -15.15 26.00 -13.13
CA ASP A 147 -15.13 25.90 -14.59
C ASP A 147 -15.24 27.30 -15.21
N PHE A 148 -14.16 27.77 -15.83
CA PHE A 148 -14.17 29.02 -16.61
C PHE A 148 -14.50 28.69 -18.07
N PHE A 149 -15.78 28.79 -18.44
CA PHE A 149 -16.20 28.84 -19.84
C PHE A 149 -16.82 30.20 -20.15
N THR A 150 -16.23 30.93 -21.10
CA THR A 150 -16.84 32.10 -21.72
C THR A 150 -17.55 31.64 -23.00
N VAL A 151 -18.87 31.47 -22.97
CA VAL A 151 -19.66 31.28 -24.20
C VAL A 151 -19.95 32.67 -24.76
N ALA A 152 -19.13 33.12 -25.70
CA ALA A 152 -19.47 34.28 -26.52
C ALA A 152 -20.59 33.87 -27.50
N ARG A 153 -21.78 34.43 -27.31
CA ARG A 153 -22.78 34.51 -28.38
C ARG A 153 -22.53 35.80 -29.13
N GLU A 154 -21.88 35.73 -30.28
CA GLU A 154 -22.15 36.71 -31.32
C GLU A 154 -23.47 36.31 -31.98
N ALA A 155 -24.56 36.87 -31.45
CA ALA A 155 -25.75 37.10 -32.23
C ALA A 155 -25.45 38.34 -33.09
N GLY A 156 -25.45 38.21 -34.42
CA GLY A 156 -25.24 39.36 -35.28
C GLY A 156 -25.10 39.05 -36.77
N SER A 157 -26.26 38.85 -37.41
CA SER A 157 -26.56 39.04 -38.84
C SER A 157 -25.77 38.24 -39.88
#